data_AF-A0A2H6FV46-F1
#
_entry.id   AF-A0A2H6FV46-F1
#
_cell.length_a   1.000
_cell.length_b   1.000
_cell.length_c   1.000
_cell.angle_alpha   90.00
_cell.angle_beta   90.00
_cell.angle_gamma   90.00
#
_symmetry.space_group_name_H-M   'P 1'
#
loop_
_entity.id
_entity.type
_entity.pdbx_description
1 polymer ?
#
loop_
_entity_poly.entity_id
_entity_poly.type
_entity_poly.pdbx_seq_one_letter_code
_entity_poly.pdbx_strand_id
1 'polypeptide(L)'
;MRLFHDIDLNCFNFHKWLLSRLLGCLAIAILFLTMLTSIPAYAQEEVTDKPVTAVETLPETTDVHYTGKYCPECHEKVPKKGGKKFLKFAGDYTQLCRCHGYTPGTYIHPVNIVPSDEKKKVIPKDLPLEDGKLTCLTCHDISMQCEGKDRLKVLNKRFLRGAPFAKRTDLCFRCHDERKYKMLDPHNQLTKNGDIVVEKCLYCHVEKPDEKHARFKDVKLVGNLEVLCQRCHGERDHPANADHLRKPSAMTLKVMKQGEKQFNIVLPLDNGKITCVTCHNPHEKGVIPAARKGAKGADEKYRLRLPGRMCMACHQK
;
A
#
# COMPACT_ATOMS: atom_id res chain seq x y z
N MET A 1 -48.24 15.02 70.75
CA MET A 1 -48.32 15.89 69.55
C MET A 1 -47.93 15.01 68.36
N ARG A 2 -48.91 14.27 67.79
CA ARG A 2 -49.47 14.44 66.42
C ARG A 2 -48.37 14.53 65.35
N LEU A 3 -48.31 13.73 64.27
CA LEU A 3 -49.25 12.80 63.64
C LEU A 3 -48.47 12.01 62.56
N PHE A 4 -48.87 10.76 62.33
CA PHE A 4 -48.67 9.97 61.09
C PHE A 4 -49.45 10.59 59.91
N HIS A 5 -49.18 10.09 58.68
CA HIS A 5 -49.74 10.38 57.33
C HIS A 5 -48.68 11.08 56.45
N ASP A 6 -48.23 10.60 55.29
CA ASP A 6 -48.89 9.83 54.23
C ASP A 6 -47.93 8.87 53.52
N ILE A 7 -48.32 7.59 53.44
CA ILE A 7 -47.88 6.64 52.41
C ILE A 7 -49.13 6.35 51.60
N ASP A 8 -49.28 6.97 50.44
CA ASP A 8 -49.93 6.39 49.26
C ASP A 8 -50.02 7.42 48.15
N LEU A 9 -49.89 6.94 46.90
CA LEU A 9 -50.04 7.61 45.59
C LEU A 9 -48.78 7.55 44.72
N ASN A 10 -48.25 6.35 44.44
CA ASN A 10 -47.43 6.17 43.22
C ASN A 10 -47.53 4.79 42.53
N CYS A 11 -48.30 3.84 43.04
CA CYS A 11 -48.48 2.55 42.37
C CYS A 11 -49.40 2.60 41.14
N PHE A 12 -50.32 3.57 41.02
CA PHE A 12 -51.31 3.57 39.95
C PHE A 12 -50.79 4.05 38.58
N ASN A 13 -49.66 4.77 38.53
CA ASN A 13 -49.07 5.24 37.28
C ASN A 13 -48.05 4.28 36.67
N PHE A 14 -47.52 3.34 37.45
CA PHE A 14 -46.50 2.40 36.95
C PHE A 14 -47.13 1.33 36.03
N HIS A 15 -48.35 0.85 36.34
CA HIS A 15 -49.05 -0.12 35.51
C HIS A 15 -49.48 0.46 34.15
N LYS A 16 -49.95 1.71 34.10
CA LYS A 16 -50.31 2.37 32.83
C LYS A 16 -49.08 2.65 31.96
N TRP A 17 -47.93 2.95 32.57
CA TRP A 17 -46.67 3.16 31.85
C TRP A 17 -46.08 1.85 31.31
N LEU A 18 -46.19 0.74 32.05
CA LEU A 18 -45.75 -0.58 31.58
C LEU A 18 -46.63 -1.12 30.44
N LEU A 19 -47.95 -0.95 30.54
CA LEU A 19 -48.89 -1.40 29.48
C LEU A 19 -48.72 -0.61 28.17
N SER A 20 -48.43 0.71 28.22
CA SER A 20 -48.20 1.48 26.99
C SER A 20 -46.88 1.11 26.29
N ARG A 21 -45.84 0.72 27.04
CA ARG A 21 -44.59 0.20 26.48
C ARG A 21 -44.72 -1.22 25.94
N LEU A 22 -45.49 -2.09 26.59
CA LEU A 22 -45.76 -3.45 26.09
C LEU A 22 -46.61 -3.45 24.81
N LEU A 23 -47.61 -2.58 24.71
CA LEU A 23 -48.41 -2.41 23.48
C LEU A 23 -47.59 -1.75 22.35
N GLY A 24 -46.69 -0.81 22.67
CA GLY A 24 -45.76 -0.23 21.69
C GLY A 24 -44.73 -1.23 21.16
N CYS A 25 -44.21 -2.12 22.00
CA CYS A 25 -43.28 -3.18 21.58
C CYS A 25 -43.97 -4.27 20.74
N LEU A 26 -45.24 -4.62 21.02
CA LEU A 26 -45.99 -5.59 20.22
C LEU A 26 -46.35 -5.04 18.83
N ALA A 27 -46.69 -3.76 18.72
CA ALA A 27 -46.98 -3.11 17.43
C ALA A 27 -45.74 -3.04 16.52
N ILE A 28 -44.55 -2.82 17.08
CA ILE A 28 -43.28 -2.82 16.34
C ILE A 28 -42.88 -4.24 15.92
N ALA A 29 -43.15 -5.26 16.76
CA ALA A 29 -42.87 -6.65 16.41
C ALA A 29 -43.76 -7.17 15.26
N ILE A 30 -45.03 -6.78 15.21
CA ILE A 30 -45.96 -7.18 14.14
C ILE A 30 -45.65 -6.46 12.81
N LEU A 31 -45.20 -5.20 12.85
CA LEU A 31 -44.71 -4.47 11.67
C LEU A 31 -43.40 -5.03 11.10
N PHE A 32 -42.54 -5.61 11.95
CA PHE A 32 -41.35 -6.32 11.48
C PHE A 32 -41.68 -7.71 10.90
N LEU A 33 -42.70 -8.40 11.41
CA LEU A 33 -43.07 -9.74 10.92
C LEU A 33 -43.78 -9.71 9.56
N THR A 34 -44.49 -8.62 9.21
CA THR A 34 -45.15 -8.47 7.90
C THR A 34 -44.25 -7.86 6.82
N MET A 35 -43.10 -7.29 7.18
CA MET A 35 -42.07 -6.84 6.23
C MET A 35 -41.09 -7.94 5.80
N LEU A 36 -41.14 -9.12 6.44
CA LEU A 36 -40.26 -10.27 6.15
C LEU A 36 -40.77 -11.20 5.05
N THR A 37 -42.01 -11.04 4.58
CA THR A 37 -42.60 -11.92 3.55
C THR A 37 -42.56 -11.35 2.13
N SER A 38 -41.91 -10.20 1.93
CA SER A 38 -41.89 -9.50 0.62
C SER A 38 -40.46 -9.12 0.21
N ILE A 39 -39.50 -10.03 0.41
CA ILE A 39 -38.23 -9.93 -0.32
C ILE A 39 -38.52 -10.51 -1.72
N PRO A 40 -38.56 -9.69 -2.79
CA PRO A 40 -38.63 -10.25 -4.13
C PRO A 40 -37.44 -11.19 -4.27
N ALA A 41 -37.71 -12.44 -4.68
CA ALA A 41 -36.67 -13.40 -5.02
C ALA A 41 -35.73 -12.70 -6.00
N TYR A 42 -34.56 -12.30 -5.51
CA TYR A 42 -33.50 -11.77 -6.34
C TYR A 42 -33.09 -12.96 -7.19
N ALA A 43 -33.59 -13.00 -8.43
CA ALA A 43 -33.17 -14.00 -9.38
C ALA A 43 -31.64 -13.98 -9.39
N GLN A 44 -31.04 -15.10 -9.01
CA GLN A 44 -29.64 -15.33 -9.32
C GLN A 44 -29.57 -15.29 -10.84
N GLU A 45 -29.09 -14.19 -11.41
CA GLU A 45 -28.64 -14.20 -12.79
C GLU A 45 -27.66 -15.36 -12.91
N GLU A 46 -28.03 -16.38 -13.68
CA GLU A 46 -27.10 -17.41 -14.09
C GLU A 46 -25.93 -16.70 -14.78
N VAL A 47 -24.79 -16.68 -14.10
CA VAL A 47 -23.52 -16.23 -14.66
C VAL A 47 -23.22 -17.17 -15.81
N THR A 48 -23.59 -16.75 -17.02
CA THR A 48 -23.31 -17.48 -18.23
C THR A 48 -21.80 -17.67 -18.36
N ASP A 49 -21.38 -18.90 -18.64
CA ASP A 49 -19.99 -19.36 -18.81
C ASP A 49 -19.38 -18.83 -20.13
N LYS A 50 -19.66 -17.56 -20.48
CA LYS A 50 -19.18 -16.94 -21.70
C LYS A 50 -17.67 -16.67 -21.56
N PRO A 51 -16.85 -17.15 -22.52
CA PRO A 51 -15.43 -16.81 -22.54
C PRO A 51 -15.30 -15.29 -22.65
N VAL A 52 -14.62 -14.69 -21.67
CA VAL A 52 -14.42 -13.25 -21.65
C VAL A 52 -13.36 -12.90 -22.68
N THR A 53 -13.78 -12.22 -23.74
CA THR A 53 -12.86 -11.71 -24.78
C THR A 53 -11.86 -10.75 -24.15
N ALA A 54 -10.59 -10.87 -24.54
CA ALA A 54 -9.52 -10.01 -24.06
C ALA A 54 -9.92 -8.54 -24.24
N VAL A 55 -9.83 -7.76 -23.16
CA VAL A 55 -10.09 -6.32 -23.21
C VAL A 55 -8.96 -5.67 -24.01
N GLU A 56 -9.29 -4.67 -24.83
CA GLU A 56 -8.32 -3.78 -25.48
C GLU A 56 -7.22 -3.36 -24.50
N THR A 57 -6.02 -3.06 -25.02
CA THR A 57 -4.89 -2.57 -24.23
C THR A 57 -5.33 -1.40 -23.34
N LEU A 58 -5.47 -1.67 -22.04
CA LEU A 58 -5.90 -0.68 -21.07
C LEU A 58 -4.84 0.42 -20.93
N PRO A 59 -5.24 1.70 -20.81
CA PRO A 59 -4.31 2.76 -20.42
C PRO A 59 -3.59 2.38 -19.13
N GLU A 60 -2.28 2.67 -19.05
CA GLU A 60 -1.44 2.38 -17.86
C GLU A 60 -2.00 3.00 -16.57
N THR A 61 -2.83 4.04 -16.68
CA THR A 61 -3.47 4.74 -15.56
C THR A 61 -4.77 4.09 -15.08
N THR A 62 -5.23 3.01 -15.72
CA THR A 62 -6.48 2.35 -15.36
C THR A 62 -6.34 1.63 -14.02
N ASP A 63 -7.14 2.01 -13.03
CA ASP A 63 -7.27 1.22 -11.80
C ASP A 63 -8.05 -0.06 -12.08
N VAL A 64 -7.31 -1.17 -12.21
CA VAL A 64 -7.89 -2.49 -12.47
C VAL A 64 -8.44 -3.17 -11.20
N HIS A 65 -8.17 -2.62 -10.00
CA HIS A 65 -8.50 -3.26 -8.73
C HIS A 65 -9.92 -2.91 -8.26
N TYR A 66 -10.57 -3.88 -7.62
CA TYR A 66 -11.91 -3.75 -7.01
C TYR A 66 -13.07 -3.41 -7.95
N THR A 67 -12.85 -3.34 -9.26
CA THR A 67 -13.89 -2.96 -10.23
C THR A 67 -14.81 -4.11 -10.63
N GLY A 68 -14.39 -5.37 -10.43
CA GLY A 68 -15.06 -6.55 -11.01
C GLY A 68 -14.95 -6.66 -12.55
N LYS A 69 -14.75 -5.54 -13.25
CA LYS A 69 -14.69 -5.45 -14.72
C LYS A 69 -13.43 -6.06 -15.32
N TYR A 70 -12.29 -5.89 -14.65
CA TYR A 70 -10.97 -6.25 -15.18
C TYR A 70 -10.41 -7.56 -14.61
N CYS A 71 -11.26 -8.42 -14.03
CA CYS A 71 -10.86 -9.76 -13.58
C CYS A 71 -10.11 -10.58 -14.65
N PRO A 72 -10.50 -10.53 -15.94
CA PRO A 72 -9.78 -11.24 -16.99
C PRO A 72 -8.31 -10.84 -17.14
N GLU A 73 -7.85 -9.69 -16.63
CA GLU A 73 -6.43 -9.32 -16.68
C GLU A 73 -5.55 -10.26 -15.86
N CYS A 74 -6.10 -10.78 -14.76
CA CYS A 74 -5.38 -11.66 -13.82
C CYS A 74 -5.90 -13.09 -13.85
N HIS A 75 -7.15 -13.29 -14.25
CA HIS A 75 -7.86 -14.55 -14.15
C HIS A 75 -8.27 -15.07 -15.53
N GLU A 76 -8.16 -16.38 -15.76
CA GLU A 76 -8.75 -17.05 -16.93
C GLU A 76 -10.27 -17.09 -16.85
N LYS A 77 -10.81 -17.16 -15.62
CA LYS A 77 -12.24 -17.14 -15.31
C LYS A 77 -12.47 -16.32 -14.04
N VAL A 78 -13.63 -15.66 -13.93
CA VAL A 78 -13.95 -14.88 -12.73
C VAL A 78 -13.97 -15.80 -11.50
N PRO A 79 -13.11 -15.56 -10.49
CA PRO A 79 -13.02 -16.43 -9.33
C PRO A 79 -14.20 -16.22 -8.38
N LYS A 80 -14.66 -17.31 -7.75
CA LYS A 80 -15.61 -17.26 -6.62
C LYS A 80 -14.84 -17.31 -5.30
N LYS A 81 -15.38 -16.65 -4.27
CA LYS A 81 -14.80 -16.67 -2.91
C LYS A 81 -14.61 -18.11 -2.42
N GLY A 82 -13.40 -18.44 -1.96
CA GLY A 82 -13.04 -19.78 -1.48
C GLY A 82 -12.91 -20.86 -2.56
N GLY A 83 -13.16 -20.52 -3.84
CA GLY A 83 -13.02 -21.44 -4.97
C GLY A 83 -11.66 -21.39 -5.64
N LYS A 84 -11.56 -22.05 -6.81
CA LYS A 84 -10.37 -21.95 -7.68
C LYS A 84 -10.18 -20.49 -8.13
N LYS A 85 -8.93 -20.04 -8.11
CA LYS A 85 -8.56 -18.67 -8.44
C LYS A 85 -8.40 -18.45 -9.94
N PHE A 86 -8.16 -19.50 -10.74
CA PHE A 86 -7.97 -19.41 -12.19
C PHE A 86 -6.93 -18.35 -12.59
N LEU A 87 -5.81 -18.23 -11.87
CA LEU A 87 -4.81 -17.21 -12.18
C LEU A 87 -4.10 -17.51 -13.49
N LYS A 88 -3.90 -16.46 -14.29
CA LYS A 88 -3.06 -16.51 -15.50
C LYS A 88 -1.59 -16.71 -15.14
N PHE A 89 -0.80 -17.03 -16.16
CA PHE A 89 0.67 -17.11 -16.11
C PHE A 89 1.23 -18.19 -15.17
N ALA A 90 0.45 -19.20 -14.83
CA ALA A 90 0.91 -20.40 -14.12
C ALA A 90 1.74 -20.13 -12.84
N GLY A 91 1.36 -19.12 -12.06
CA GLY A 91 2.05 -18.74 -10.83
C GLY A 91 3.23 -17.77 -11.01
N ASP A 92 3.48 -17.27 -12.22
CA ASP A 92 4.41 -16.17 -12.45
C ASP A 92 3.80 -14.83 -12.02
N TYR A 93 4.01 -14.51 -10.74
CA TYR A 93 3.58 -13.24 -10.15
C TYR A 93 4.26 -12.01 -10.74
N THR A 94 5.42 -12.15 -11.40
CA THR A 94 6.09 -11.05 -12.09
C THR A 94 5.25 -10.58 -13.26
N GLN A 95 4.73 -11.53 -14.04
CA GLN A 95 3.84 -11.26 -15.17
C GLN A 95 2.44 -10.87 -14.72
N LEU A 96 1.91 -11.57 -13.70
CA LEU A 96 0.57 -11.30 -13.16
C LEU A 96 0.47 -9.90 -12.55
N CYS A 97 1.50 -9.47 -11.81
CA CYS A 97 1.51 -8.19 -11.09
C CYS A 97 2.42 -7.15 -11.76
N ARG A 98 2.64 -7.26 -13.08
CA ARG A 98 3.58 -6.41 -13.85
C ARG A 98 3.41 -4.91 -13.65
N CYS A 99 2.19 -4.45 -13.38
CA CYS A 99 1.88 -3.03 -13.12
C CYS A 99 2.56 -2.47 -11.85
N HIS A 100 3.00 -3.33 -10.92
CA HIS A 100 3.64 -2.91 -9.66
C HIS A 100 5.18 -3.05 -9.68
N GLY A 101 5.77 -3.53 -10.77
CA GLY A 101 7.22 -3.72 -10.90
C GLY A 101 7.78 -4.69 -9.83
N TYR A 102 7.73 -5.99 -10.11
CA TYR A 102 8.36 -6.99 -9.26
C TYR A 102 9.85 -7.11 -9.58
N THR A 103 10.70 -7.08 -8.55
CA THR A 103 12.12 -7.43 -8.70
C THR A 103 12.43 -8.69 -7.91
N PRO A 104 12.79 -9.82 -8.55
CA PRO A 104 13.19 -11.03 -7.85
C PRO A 104 14.44 -10.78 -6.98
N GLY A 105 14.50 -11.40 -5.80
CA GLY A 105 15.73 -11.50 -4.98
C GLY A 105 16.04 -10.31 -4.04
N THR A 106 15.69 -9.08 -4.40
CA THR A 106 15.98 -7.87 -3.58
C THR A 106 14.73 -7.11 -3.11
N TYR A 107 13.54 -7.66 -3.38
CA TYR A 107 12.28 -7.08 -2.93
C TYR A 107 12.11 -7.16 -1.41
N ILE A 108 11.74 -6.04 -0.79
CA ILE A 108 11.55 -5.92 0.66
C ILE A 108 10.42 -6.80 1.23
N HIS A 109 9.55 -7.35 0.37
CA HIS A 109 8.57 -8.39 0.73
C HIS A 109 8.91 -9.66 -0.06
N PRO A 110 9.95 -10.41 0.34
CA PRO A 110 10.40 -11.55 -0.44
C PRO A 110 9.27 -12.57 -0.62
N VAL A 111 9.12 -13.04 -1.84
CA VAL A 111 8.20 -14.12 -2.25
C VAL A 111 9.00 -15.19 -3.00
N ASN A 112 8.38 -16.33 -3.21
CA ASN A 112 9.01 -17.56 -3.69
C ASN A 112 10.09 -18.10 -2.73
N ILE A 113 9.95 -17.79 -1.44
CA ILE A 113 10.84 -18.27 -0.38
C ILE A 113 10.20 -19.44 0.37
N VAL A 114 11.00 -20.45 0.69
CA VAL A 114 10.56 -21.54 1.58
C VAL A 114 10.76 -21.07 3.02
N PRO A 115 9.71 -20.95 3.85
CA PRO A 115 9.88 -20.60 5.25
C PRO A 115 10.69 -21.66 6.00
N SER A 116 11.42 -21.26 7.03
CA SER A 116 12.02 -22.22 7.96
C SER A 116 10.94 -23.06 8.64
N ASP A 117 11.28 -24.24 9.12
CA ASP A 117 10.32 -25.12 9.79
C ASP A 117 9.73 -24.50 11.05
N GLU A 118 10.51 -23.67 11.76
CA GLU A 118 10.04 -22.84 12.86
C GLU A 118 8.94 -21.87 12.42
N LYS A 119 9.11 -21.22 11.26
CA LYS A 119 8.10 -20.32 10.70
C LYS A 119 6.86 -21.06 10.22
N LYS A 120 7.02 -22.22 9.57
CA LYS A 120 5.88 -23.06 9.14
C LYS A 120 4.95 -23.41 10.30
N LYS A 121 5.50 -23.65 11.50
CA LYS A 121 4.71 -23.98 12.70
C LYS A 121 3.83 -22.83 13.20
N VAL A 122 4.20 -21.58 12.94
CA VAL A 122 3.48 -20.39 13.42
C VAL A 122 2.65 -19.70 12.34
N ILE A 123 2.86 -20.01 11.05
CA ILE A 123 2.05 -19.46 9.97
C ILE A 123 0.58 -19.90 10.13
N PRO A 124 -0.38 -18.95 10.24
CA PRO A 124 -1.79 -19.29 10.33
C PRO A 124 -2.31 -20.00 9.09
N LYS A 125 -3.29 -20.90 9.29
CA LYS A 125 -3.87 -21.72 8.20
C LYS A 125 -4.52 -20.90 7.07
N ASP A 126 -4.98 -19.69 7.37
CA ASP A 126 -5.58 -18.76 6.40
C ASP A 126 -4.56 -17.94 5.62
N LEU A 127 -3.25 -18.09 5.89
CA LEU A 127 -2.15 -17.60 5.07
C LEU A 127 -1.54 -18.77 4.28
N PRO A 128 -2.06 -19.08 3.09
CA PRO A 128 -1.68 -20.29 2.36
C PRO A 128 -0.25 -20.20 1.83
N LEU A 129 0.46 -21.33 1.85
CA LEU A 129 1.71 -21.52 1.10
C LEU A 129 1.40 -22.22 -0.22
N GLU A 130 2.08 -21.83 -1.29
CA GLU A 130 2.00 -22.51 -2.59
C GLU A 130 3.27 -23.33 -2.78
N ASP A 131 3.12 -24.65 -2.93
CA ASP A 131 4.24 -25.60 -2.99
C ASP A 131 5.24 -25.42 -1.82
N GLY A 132 4.71 -25.12 -0.63
CA GLY A 132 5.50 -24.88 0.58
C GLY A 132 6.23 -23.52 0.62
N LYS A 133 6.00 -22.64 -0.36
CA LYS A 133 6.62 -21.32 -0.46
C LYS A 133 5.66 -20.20 -0.08
N LEU A 134 6.21 -19.13 0.49
CA LEU A 134 5.52 -17.85 0.62
C LEU A 134 5.44 -17.21 -0.76
N THR A 135 4.23 -16.88 -1.20
CA THR A 135 3.99 -16.18 -2.47
C THR A 135 3.19 -14.91 -2.22
N CYS A 136 2.90 -14.15 -3.29
CA CYS A 136 2.00 -13.01 -3.21
C CYS A 136 0.66 -13.41 -2.58
N LEU A 137 0.15 -14.60 -2.92
CA LEU A 137 -1.15 -15.09 -2.44
C LEU A 137 -1.17 -15.50 -0.97
N THR A 138 -0.01 -15.67 -0.34
CA THR A 138 0.03 -15.92 1.10
C THR A 138 -0.52 -14.72 1.86
N CYS A 139 -0.17 -13.51 1.44
CA CYS A 139 -0.59 -12.27 2.09
C CYS A 139 -1.82 -11.64 1.43
N HIS A 140 -1.99 -11.86 0.12
CA HIS A 140 -3.00 -11.22 -0.70
C HIS A 140 -4.11 -12.18 -1.14
N ASP A 141 -5.34 -11.70 -1.12
CA ASP A 141 -6.50 -12.40 -1.68
C ASP A 141 -7.02 -11.70 -2.94
N ILE A 142 -6.38 -12.02 -4.07
CA ILE A 142 -6.63 -11.35 -5.36
C ILE A 142 -8.10 -11.48 -5.80
N SER A 143 -8.79 -12.57 -5.43
CA SER A 143 -10.22 -12.73 -5.76
C SER A 143 -11.12 -11.66 -5.15
N MET A 144 -10.73 -11.00 -4.05
CA MET A 144 -11.51 -9.91 -3.44
C MET A 144 -11.71 -8.74 -4.40
N GLN A 145 -10.80 -8.57 -5.37
CA GLN A 145 -10.87 -7.50 -6.36
C GLN A 145 -12.00 -7.71 -7.38
N CYS A 146 -12.47 -8.95 -7.52
CA CYS A 146 -13.53 -9.34 -8.44
C CYS A 146 -14.94 -9.22 -7.86
N GLU A 147 -15.07 -8.95 -6.56
CA GLU A 147 -16.39 -8.90 -5.91
C GLU A 147 -17.16 -7.60 -6.16
N GLY A 148 -16.55 -6.58 -6.78
CA GLY A 148 -17.21 -5.30 -7.08
C GLY A 148 -17.68 -4.51 -5.85
N LYS A 149 -17.08 -4.77 -4.68
CA LYS A 149 -17.49 -4.18 -3.40
C LYS A 149 -16.67 -2.94 -3.08
N ASP A 150 -17.22 -1.76 -3.38
CA ASP A 150 -16.59 -0.46 -3.10
C ASP A 150 -16.19 -0.28 -1.62
N ARG A 151 -16.97 -0.84 -0.70
CA ARG A 151 -16.62 -0.79 0.74
C ARG A 151 -15.31 -1.52 1.05
N LEU A 152 -15.05 -2.66 0.39
CA LEU A 152 -13.78 -3.38 0.56
C LEU A 152 -12.63 -2.63 -0.07
N LYS A 153 -12.87 -1.91 -1.19
CA LYS A 153 -11.88 -1.00 -1.77
C LYS A 153 -11.40 0.02 -0.75
N VAL A 154 -12.28 0.57 0.09
CA VAL A 154 -11.88 1.55 1.11
C VAL A 154 -11.14 0.90 2.29
N LEU A 155 -11.70 -0.18 2.85
CA LEU A 155 -11.21 -0.80 4.10
C LEU A 155 -9.97 -1.69 3.88
N ASN A 156 -9.78 -2.21 2.68
CA ASN A 156 -8.71 -3.14 2.35
C ASN A 156 -8.17 -2.88 0.94
N LYS A 157 -7.75 -1.63 0.64
CA LYS A 157 -7.20 -1.24 -0.68
C LYS A 157 -6.17 -2.21 -1.30
N ARG A 158 -5.45 -2.95 -0.45
CA ARG A 158 -4.37 -3.88 -0.83
C ARG A 158 -4.79 -5.35 -0.79
N PHE A 159 -6.09 -5.65 -0.64
CA PHE A 159 -6.64 -7.01 -0.65
C PHE A 159 -5.85 -7.97 0.27
N LEU A 160 -5.44 -7.49 1.45
CA LEU A 160 -4.69 -8.27 2.43
C LEU A 160 -5.60 -9.28 3.13
N ARG A 161 -5.10 -10.50 3.35
CA ARG A 161 -5.82 -11.55 4.10
C ARG A 161 -5.94 -11.18 5.58
N GLY A 162 -7.14 -11.31 6.12
CA GLY A 162 -7.44 -10.97 7.52
C GLY A 162 -7.63 -9.48 7.80
N ALA A 163 -7.56 -8.62 6.78
CA ALA A 163 -7.88 -7.21 6.90
C ALA A 163 -9.37 -6.99 7.23
N PRO A 164 -9.76 -5.82 7.79
CA PRO A 164 -8.94 -4.61 8.00
C PRO A 164 -7.92 -4.75 9.13
N PHE A 165 -6.75 -4.15 8.95
CA PHE A 165 -5.72 -4.00 9.98
C PHE A 165 -5.58 -2.54 10.39
N ALA A 166 -5.26 -2.27 11.66
CA ALA A 166 -4.96 -0.91 12.12
C ALA A 166 -3.66 -0.40 11.47
N LYS A 167 -2.64 -1.26 11.38
CA LYS A 167 -1.39 -1.01 10.66
C LYS A 167 -1.10 -2.15 9.69
N ARG A 168 -0.48 -1.84 8.55
CA ARG A 168 -0.07 -2.86 7.57
C ARG A 168 0.84 -3.94 8.19
N THR A 169 1.65 -3.57 9.17
CA THR A 169 2.58 -4.46 9.89
C THR A 169 1.87 -5.53 10.74
N ASP A 170 0.60 -5.32 11.10
CA ASP A 170 -0.15 -6.28 11.91
C ASP A 170 -0.31 -7.62 11.20
N LEU A 171 -0.37 -7.61 9.85
CA LEU A 171 -0.32 -8.83 9.05
C LEU A 171 1.02 -9.57 9.20
N CYS A 172 2.15 -8.84 9.25
CA CYS A 172 3.48 -9.44 9.38
C CYS A 172 3.62 -10.17 10.72
N PHE A 173 3.03 -9.62 11.78
CA PHE A 173 3.09 -10.20 13.13
C PHE A 173 2.25 -11.46 13.31
N ARG A 174 1.45 -11.82 12.30
CA ARG A 174 0.83 -13.14 12.25
C ARG A 174 1.84 -14.27 12.10
N CYS A 175 3.05 -13.98 11.61
CA CYS A 175 4.14 -14.94 11.47
C CYS A 175 5.45 -14.49 12.14
N HIS A 176 5.58 -13.21 12.52
CA HIS A 176 6.77 -12.63 13.13
C HIS A 176 6.50 -12.17 14.57
N ASP A 177 7.48 -12.33 15.46
CA ASP A 177 7.40 -11.78 16.82
C ASP A 177 7.59 -10.25 16.72
N GLU A 178 6.55 -9.50 17.05
CA GLU A 178 6.55 -8.03 17.04
C GLU A 178 7.69 -7.43 17.86
N ARG A 179 8.02 -8.03 19.01
CA ARG A 179 9.07 -7.52 19.91
C ARG A 179 10.48 -7.73 19.36
N LYS A 180 10.65 -8.71 18.48
CA LYS A 180 11.93 -9.02 17.83
C LYS A 180 12.02 -8.46 16.42
N TYR A 181 10.91 -7.99 15.86
CA TYR A 181 10.85 -7.47 14.51
C TYR A 181 11.50 -6.09 14.44
N LYS A 182 12.64 -6.02 13.76
CA LYS A 182 13.24 -4.75 13.36
C LYS A 182 12.85 -4.46 11.93
N MET A 183 12.09 -3.39 11.73
CA MET A 183 11.72 -2.95 10.38
C MET A 183 13.00 -2.66 9.58
N LEU A 184 13.03 -3.15 8.36
CA LEU A 184 14.10 -2.84 7.42
C LEU A 184 14.10 -1.33 7.15
N ASP A 185 15.26 -0.72 7.32
CA ASP A 185 15.52 0.65 6.91
C ASP A 185 16.66 0.62 5.89
N PRO A 186 16.44 0.91 4.61
CA PRO A 186 17.50 0.94 3.61
C PRO A 186 18.38 2.20 3.72
N HIS A 187 18.03 3.17 4.57
CA HIS A 187 18.69 4.48 4.66
C HIS A 187 19.74 4.57 5.78
N ASN A 188 19.97 3.51 6.55
CA ASN A 188 21.06 3.41 7.53
C ASN A 188 22.23 2.60 6.94
N GLN A 189 22.81 3.14 5.87
CA GLN A 189 23.74 2.48 4.98
C GLN A 189 25.17 2.36 5.53
N LEU A 190 25.46 2.92 6.71
CA LEU A 190 26.78 2.86 7.33
C LEU A 190 26.79 1.95 8.58
N THR A 191 27.94 1.31 8.83
CA THR A 191 28.24 0.69 10.13
C THR A 191 28.53 1.75 11.18
N LYS A 192 28.67 1.34 12.46
CA LYS A 192 29.09 2.25 13.53
C LYS A 192 30.48 2.88 13.28
N ASN A 193 31.32 2.23 12.47
CA ASN A 193 32.66 2.70 12.13
C ASN A 193 32.68 3.56 10.86
N GLY A 194 31.53 3.73 10.20
CA GLY A 194 31.41 4.51 8.97
C GLY A 194 31.62 3.72 7.68
N ASP A 195 31.76 2.39 7.74
CA ASP A 195 31.88 1.54 6.56
C ASP A 195 30.53 1.37 5.86
N ILE A 196 30.53 1.30 4.52
CA ILE A 196 29.28 1.08 3.74
C ILE A 196 28.80 -0.37 3.90
N VAL A 197 27.54 -0.53 4.29
CA VAL A 197 26.82 -1.81 4.32
C VAL A 197 26.31 -2.13 2.92
N VAL A 198 27.10 -2.91 2.16
CA VAL A 198 26.86 -3.20 0.73
C VAL A 198 25.48 -3.77 0.46
N GLU A 199 24.98 -4.64 1.33
CA GLU A 199 23.68 -5.30 1.19
C GLU A 199 22.54 -4.28 1.14
N LYS A 200 22.68 -3.14 1.82
CA LYS A 200 21.65 -2.09 1.81
C LYS A 200 21.60 -1.35 0.48
N CYS A 201 22.72 -1.26 -0.22
CA CYS A 201 22.75 -0.67 -1.56
C CYS A 201 21.91 -1.50 -2.54
N LEU A 202 21.88 -2.82 -2.35
CA LEU A 202 21.22 -3.76 -3.26
C LEU A 202 19.68 -3.74 -3.19
N TYR A 203 19.10 -3.05 -2.21
CA TYR A 203 17.65 -2.79 -2.19
C TYR A 203 17.19 -1.84 -3.30
N CYS A 204 18.08 -0.95 -3.73
CA CYS A 204 17.79 0.06 -4.75
C CYS A 204 18.60 -0.15 -6.02
N HIS A 205 19.84 -0.64 -5.89
CA HIS A 205 20.77 -0.82 -6.98
C HIS A 205 20.99 -2.28 -7.35
N VAL A 206 21.23 -2.56 -8.63
CA VAL A 206 21.59 -3.92 -9.10
C VAL A 206 22.93 -4.35 -8.52
N GLU A 207 23.84 -3.39 -8.37
CA GLU A 207 25.17 -3.54 -7.79
C GLU A 207 25.52 -2.29 -7.00
N LYS A 208 26.42 -2.38 -6.02
CA LYS A 208 26.85 -1.21 -5.25
C LYS A 208 27.58 -0.22 -6.17
N PRO A 209 27.09 1.02 -6.34
CA PRO A 209 27.81 2.02 -7.13
C PRO A 209 29.13 2.45 -6.47
N ASP A 210 30.07 2.94 -7.29
CA ASP A 210 31.24 3.68 -6.82
C ASP A 210 30.79 5.06 -6.32
N GLU A 211 30.66 5.22 -5.01
CA GLU A 211 30.20 6.43 -4.35
C GLU A 211 31.11 7.64 -4.60
N LYS A 212 32.39 7.41 -4.94
CA LYS A 212 33.39 8.44 -5.15
C LYS A 212 33.36 8.99 -6.56
N HIS A 213 32.94 8.20 -7.55
CA HIS A 213 33.03 8.59 -8.96
C HIS A 213 31.70 8.53 -9.72
N ALA A 214 30.83 7.54 -9.45
CA ALA A 214 29.61 7.32 -10.21
C ALA A 214 28.68 8.54 -10.19
N ARG A 215 28.07 8.83 -11.34
CA ARG A 215 26.99 9.80 -11.49
C ARG A 215 25.66 9.06 -11.59
N PHE A 216 24.56 9.80 -11.50
CA PHE A 216 23.21 9.21 -11.57
C PHE A 216 22.98 8.36 -12.83
N LYS A 217 23.50 8.78 -14.00
CA LYS A 217 23.37 7.99 -15.23
C LYS A 217 24.22 6.71 -15.27
N ASP A 218 25.20 6.60 -14.38
CA ASP A 218 26.14 5.48 -14.34
C ASP A 218 25.63 4.36 -13.39
N VAL A 219 24.58 4.61 -12.59
CA VAL A 219 24.04 3.63 -11.64
C VAL A 219 22.90 2.82 -12.27
N LYS A 220 22.84 1.53 -11.91
CA LYS A 220 21.75 0.62 -12.32
C LYS A 220 20.80 0.42 -11.16
N LEU A 221 19.52 0.68 -11.37
CA LEU A 221 18.47 0.49 -10.37
C LEU A 221 17.78 -0.86 -10.57
N VAL A 222 17.31 -1.45 -9.48
CA VAL A 222 16.58 -2.74 -9.50
C VAL A 222 15.16 -2.61 -10.07
N GLY A 223 14.74 -1.42 -10.48
CA GLY A 223 13.43 -1.17 -11.07
C GLY A 223 13.16 0.31 -11.28
N ASN A 224 11.91 0.63 -11.59
CA ASN A 224 11.43 2.01 -11.73
C ASN A 224 11.60 2.77 -10.41
N LEU A 225 12.23 3.95 -10.48
CA LEU A 225 12.66 4.68 -9.30
C LEU A 225 11.51 5.18 -8.42
N GLU A 226 10.38 5.57 -9.03
CA GLU A 226 9.19 5.99 -8.29
C GLU A 226 8.60 4.83 -7.51
N VAL A 227 8.43 3.68 -8.17
CA VAL A 227 7.94 2.44 -7.55
C VAL A 227 8.86 1.99 -6.42
N LEU A 228 10.19 2.10 -6.58
CA LEU A 228 11.15 1.74 -5.52
C LEU A 228 10.89 2.50 -4.22
N CYS A 229 10.61 3.80 -4.32
CA CYS A 229 10.34 4.65 -3.16
C CYS A 229 8.94 4.36 -2.57
N GLN A 230 7.93 4.21 -3.43
CA GLN A 230 6.53 4.05 -3.05
C GLN A 230 6.21 2.72 -2.34
N ARG A 231 7.10 1.72 -2.45
CA ARG A 231 7.01 0.46 -1.68
C ARG A 231 6.91 0.71 -0.17
N CYS A 232 7.64 1.71 0.32
CA CYS A 232 7.65 2.10 1.74
C CYS A 232 6.97 3.45 2.00
N HIS A 233 7.14 4.42 1.10
CA HIS A 233 6.65 5.78 1.27
C HIS A 233 5.30 5.98 0.58
N GLY A 234 4.32 6.49 1.31
CA GLY A 234 3.07 6.93 0.69
C GLY A 234 3.25 8.31 0.06
N GLU A 235 2.60 8.54 -1.08
CA GLU A 235 2.47 9.88 -1.64
C GLU A 235 1.54 10.71 -0.73
N ARG A 236 2.07 11.68 0.02
CA ARG A 236 1.27 12.60 0.83
C ARG A 236 1.92 13.98 0.88
N ASP A 237 1.10 15.01 0.71
CA ASP A 237 1.43 16.43 0.91
C ASP A 237 2.75 16.86 0.23
N HIS A 238 2.85 16.58 -1.07
CA HIS A 238 3.92 17.11 -1.90
C HIS A 238 3.85 18.64 -1.97
N PRO A 239 4.98 19.34 -2.17
CA PRO A 239 5.01 20.80 -2.10
C PRO A 239 3.87 21.46 -2.88
N ALA A 240 3.17 22.38 -2.21
CA ALA A 240 2.01 23.10 -2.75
C ALA A 240 0.85 22.21 -3.23
N ASN A 241 0.72 20.98 -2.71
CA ASN A 241 -0.34 20.02 -3.08
C ASN A 241 -0.43 19.76 -4.59
N ALA A 242 0.71 19.80 -5.29
CA ALA A 242 0.79 19.62 -6.74
C ALA A 242 1.62 18.39 -7.11
N ASP A 243 1.21 17.73 -8.20
CA ASP A 243 1.96 16.64 -8.81
C ASP A 243 3.21 17.18 -9.53
N HIS A 244 4.36 16.74 -9.03
CA HIS A 244 5.67 17.07 -9.59
C HIS A 244 6.33 15.87 -10.28
N LEU A 245 5.77 14.65 -10.22
CA LEU A 245 6.38 13.42 -10.74
C LEU A 245 6.21 13.27 -12.27
N ARG A 246 6.58 14.32 -12.99
CA ARG A 246 6.35 14.47 -14.43
C ARG A 246 7.56 15.04 -15.16
N LYS A 247 7.51 15.02 -16.49
CA LYS A 247 8.55 15.63 -17.33
C LYS A 247 8.48 17.16 -17.19
N PRO A 248 9.56 17.84 -16.78
CA PRO A 248 9.55 19.30 -16.67
C PRO A 248 9.48 19.95 -18.05
N SER A 249 8.93 21.17 -18.11
CA SER A 249 8.98 22.00 -19.31
C SER A 249 10.42 22.41 -19.65
N ALA A 250 10.68 22.79 -20.90
CA ALA A 250 12.01 23.28 -21.30
C ALA A 250 12.48 24.48 -20.47
N MET A 251 11.56 25.38 -20.10
CA MET A 251 11.86 26.49 -19.19
C MET A 251 12.26 25.98 -17.79
N THR A 252 11.48 25.06 -17.22
CA THR A 252 11.80 24.46 -15.91
C THR A 252 13.16 23.78 -15.94
N LEU A 253 13.49 23.03 -16.99
CA LEU A 253 14.81 22.40 -17.14
C LEU A 253 15.95 23.43 -17.17
N LYS A 254 15.74 24.61 -17.78
CA LYS A 254 16.72 25.69 -17.78
C LYS A 254 16.94 26.24 -16.36
N VAL A 255 15.85 26.45 -15.61
CA VAL A 255 15.89 26.91 -14.22
C VAL A 255 16.56 25.87 -13.32
N MET A 256 16.21 24.59 -13.47
CA MET A 256 16.85 23.46 -12.75
C MET A 256 18.36 23.47 -12.93
N LYS A 257 18.86 23.60 -14.17
CA LYS A 257 20.30 23.68 -14.45
C LYS A 257 20.96 24.90 -13.81
N GLN A 258 20.26 26.03 -13.71
CA GLN A 258 20.73 27.21 -13.00
C GLN A 258 20.76 26.96 -11.49
N GLY A 259 19.71 26.36 -10.94
CA GLY A 259 19.59 25.98 -9.53
C GLY A 259 20.69 24.98 -9.10
N GLU A 260 20.98 23.96 -9.90
CA GLU A 260 22.09 23.03 -9.65
C GLU A 260 23.45 23.74 -9.52
N LYS A 261 23.69 24.75 -10.36
CA LYS A 261 24.90 25.58 -10.30
C LYS A 261 24.89 26.49 -9.08
N GLN A 262 23.81 27.24 -8.89
CA GLN A 262 23.66 28.23 -7.82
C GLN A 262 23.76 27.61 -6.43
N PHE A 263 23.11 26.46 -6.23
CA PHE A 263 23.05 25.81 -4.93
C PHE A 263 24.08 24.69 -4.76
N ASN A 264 24.90 24.44 -5.79
CA ASN A 264 25.91 23.38 -5.80
C ASN A 264 25.33 22.01 -5.44
N ILE A 265 24.23 21.63 -6.10
CA ILE A 265 23.51 20.36 -5.92
C ILE A 265 23.39 19.59 -7.24
N VAL A 266 22.83 18.38 -7.17
CA VAL A 266 22.28 17.67 -8.33
C VAL A 266 20.77 17.52 -8.17
N LEU A 267 20.04 17.65 -9.26
CA LEU A 267 18.60 17.39 -9.36
C LEU A 267 18.39 16.27 -10.39
N PRO A 268 18.59 15.00 -10.00
CA PRO A 268 18.53 13.88 -10.94
C PRO A 268 17.14 13.75 -11.55
N LEU A 269 17.09 13.48 -12.85
CA LEU A 269 15.86 13.15 -13.58
C LEU A 269 15.95 11.70 -14.05
N ASP A 270 14.89 10.93 -13.84
CA ASP A 270 14.78 9.57 -14.37
C ASP A 270 14.01 9.61 -15.69
N ASN A 271 14.66 9.21 -16.78
CA ASN A 271 14.11 9.32 -18.15
C ASN A 271 13.52 10.72 -18.46
N GLY A 272 14.16 11.76 -17.91
CA GLY A 272 13.74 13.16 -18.06
C GLY A 272 12.55 13.58 -17.18
N LYS A 273 12.01 12.70 -16.32
CA LYS A 273 10.97 13.01 -15.35
C LYS A 273 11.56 13.37 -13.99
N ILE A 274 10.91 14.30 -13.29
CA ILE A 274 11.15 14.52 -11.87
C ILE A 274 10.66 13.28 -11.12
N THR A 275 11.44 12.86 -10.13
CA THR A 275 11.11 11.75 -9.23
C THR A 275 11.40 12.15 -7.79
N CYS A 276 11.13 11.25 -6.85
CA CYS A 276 11.41 11.47 -5.43
C CYS A 276 12.88 11.91 -5.20
N VAL A 277 13.85 11.30 -5.90
CA VAL A 277 15.28 11.58 -5.68
C VAL A 277 15.75 12.91 -6.28
N THR A 278 14.92 13.56 -7.10
CA THR A 278 15.18 14.91 -7.59
C THR A 278 15.25 15.87 -6.40
N CYS A 279 14.29 15.76 -5.48
CA CYS A 279 14.19 16.62 -4.29
C CYS A 279 14.81 16.00 -3.05
N HIS A 280 14.76 14.67 -2.91
CA HIS A 280 15.24 13.94 -1.74
C HIS A 280 16.57 13.22 -2.01
N ASN A 281 17.40 13.10 -0.99
CA ASN A 281 18.61 12.30 -1.02
C ASN A 281 18.39 11.00 -0.24
N PRO A 282 18.23 9.85 -0.91
CA PRO A 282 17.98 8.60 -0.20
C PRO A 282 19.20 8.11 0.60
N HIS A 283 20.38 8.71 0.41
CA HIS A 283 21.61 8.22 1.02
C HIS A 283 21.83 8.75 2.43
N GLU A 284 22.40 7.91 3.29
CA GLU A 284 22.92 8.32 4.58
C GLU A 284 24.07 9.32 4.42
N LYS A 285 24.18 10.28 5.36
CA LYS A 285 25.34 11.17 5.41
C LYS A 285 26.62 10.36 5.56
N GLY A 286 27.60 10.63 4.70
CA GLY A 286 28.88 9.91 4.67
C GLY A 286 28.96 8.84 3.59
N VAL A 287 27.83 8.36 3.05
CA VAL A 287 27.84 7.39 1.93
C VAL A 287 28.42 8.02 0.67
N ILE A 288 27.92 9.20 0.29
CA ILE A 288 28.51 9.99 -0.79
C ILE A 288 29.46 11.00 -0.15
N PRO A 289 30.72 11.10 -0.62
CA PRO A 289 31.68 12.08 -0.11
C PRO A 289 31.10 13.50 -0.08
N ALA A 290 31.25 14.21 1.04
CA ALA A 290 30.62 15.50 1.30
C ALA A 290 30.95 16.60 0.26
N ALA A 291 32.12 16.50 -0.37
CA ALA A 291 32.54 17.41 -1.45
C ALA A 291 31.71 17.25 -2.74
N ARG A 292 31.03 16.11 -2.93
CA ARG A 292 30.22 15.86 -4.12
C ARG A 292 28.83 16.48 -3.96
N LYS A 293 28.35 17.12 -5.04
CA LYS A 293 27.00 17.67 -5.15
C LYS A 293 25.89 16.67 -4.79
N GLY A 294 26.12 15.38 -5.07
CA GLY A 294 25.20 14.28 -4.76
C GLY A 294 24.96 14.03 -3.26
N ALA A 295 25.88 14.46 -2.39
CA ALA A 295 25.78 14.30 -0.94
C ALA A 295 24.81 15.30 -0.27
N LYS A 296 24.42 16.36 -0.98
CA LYS A 296 23.57 17.43 -0.41
C LYS A 296 22.21 16.89 0.03
N GLY A 297 21.77 17.34 1.21
CA GLY A 297 20.52 16.89 1.83
C GLY A 297 20.59 15.57 2.59
N ALA A 298 21.73 14.89 2.61
CA ALA A 298 21.82 13.58 3.25
C ALA A 298 21.55 13.64 4.76
N ASP A 299 21.88 14.70 5.48
CA ASP A 299 21.59 14.88 6.90
C ASP A 299 20.32 15.67 7.21
N GLU A 300 19.60 16.11 6.19
CA GLU A 300 18.48 17.02 6.37
C GLU A 300 17.20 16.29 6.80
N LYS A 301 16.31 17.05 7.45
CA LYS A 301 14.96 16.57 7.74
C LYS A 301 14.26 16.18 6.43
N TYR A 302 13.69 14.97 6.40
CA TYR A 302 13.12 14.33 5.20
C TYR A 302 14.12 14.15 4.05
N ARG A 303 15.42 14.31 4.30
CA ARG A 303 16.51 14.23 3.31
C ARG A 303 16.37 15.20 2.14
N LEU A 304 15.76 16.37 2.33
CA LEU A 304 15.63 17.36 1.26
C LEU A 304 17.01 17.90 0.85
N ARG A 305 17.31 17.95 -0.46
CA ARG A 305 18.59 18.51 -0.94
C ARG A 305 18.78 19.98 -0.60
N LEU A 306 17.67 20.72 -0.49
CA LEU A 306 17.60 22.15 -0.19
C LEU A 306 16.41 22.46 0.75
N PRO A 307 16.58 22.25 2.07
CA PRO A 307 15.54 22.61 3.04
C PRO A 307 15.15 24.09 2.92
N GLY A 308 13.84 24.35 2.86
CA GLY A 308 13.28 25.70 2.73
C GLY A 308 13.52 26.40 1.38
N ARG A 309 14.32 25.84 0.48
CA ARG A 309 14.70 26.46 -0.80
C ARG A 309 14.50 25.58 -2.03
N MET A 310 13.96 24.37 -1.86
CA MET A 310 13.77 23.41 -2.96
C MET A 310 13.01 24.01 -4.14
N CYS A 311 11.93 24.74 -3.88
CA CYS A 311 11.10 25.33 -4.94
C CYS A 311 11.90 26.29 -5.82
N MET A 312 12.83 27.06 -5.24
CA MET A 312 13.66 28.02 -5.96
C MET A 312 14.67 27.36 -6.91
N ALA A 313 14.91 26.05 -6.76
CA ALA A 313 15.78 25.34 -7.68
C ALA A 313 15.10 25.04 -9.02
N CYS A 314 13.76 25.08 -9.09
CA CYS A 314 12.99 24.72 -10.28
C CYS A 314 12.03 25.83 -10.75
N HIS A 315 11.63 26.72 -9.85
CA HIS A 315 10.69 27.80 -10.11
C HIS A 315 11.41 29.15 -10.04
N GLN A 316 11.21 29.99 -11.06
CA GLN A 316 11.57 31.40 -10.99
C GLN A 316 10.59 32.11 -10.05
N LYS A 317 11.09 33.14 -9.37
CA LYS A 317 10.21 34.12 -8.71
C LYS A 317 9.48 34.95 -9.74
#